data_AF-A0A1Z2SBS7-F1
#
_entry.id   AF-A0A1Z2SBS7-F1
#
_cell.length_a   1.000
_cell.length_b   1.000
_cell.length_c   1.000
_cell.angle_alpha   90.00
_cell.angle_beta   90.00
_cell.angle_gamma   90.00
#
_symmetry.space_group_name_H-M   'P 1'
#
loop_
_entity.id
_entity.type
_entity.pdbx_description
1 polymer ?
#
loop_
_entity_poly.entity_id
_entity_poly.type
_entity_poly.pdbx_seq_one_letter_code
_entity_poly.pdbx_strand_id
1 'polypeptide(L)' 'MYETIPYDHQFAQKAREYLRQLEEIFEAEQRHNSQELRNVLLYLNNLITTHYVRYHEEPDE' A
#
# COMPACT_ATOMS: atom_id res chain seq x y z
N MET A 1 0.64 19.57 12.11
CA MET A 1 0.97 18.20 12.55
C MET A 1 0.15 17.28 11.68
N TYR A 2 0.77 16.47 10.83
CA TYR A 2 0.00 15.49 10.06
C TYR A 2 -0.38 14.38 11.02
N GLU A 3 -1.68 14.14 11.20
CA GLU A 3 -2.15 12.99 11.97
C GLU A 3 -1.82 11.73 11.16
N THR A 4 -0.88 10.92 11.68
CA THR A 4 -0.65 9.58 11.18
C THR A 4 -1.79 8.69 11.67
N ILE A 5 -2.48 8.04 10.74
CA ILE A 5 -3.48 7.01 11.07
C ILE A 5 -2.73 5.88 11.79
N PRO A 6 -3.16 5.44 12.98
CA PRO A 6 -2.56 4.29 13.66
C PRO A 6 -2.53 3.06 12.77
N TYR A 7 -1.56 2.17 13.00
CA TYR A 7 -1.50 0.93 12.22
C TYR A 7 -2.70 0.06 12.58
N ASP A 8 -3.48 -0.31 11.57
CA ASP A 8 -4.55 -1.30 11.68
C ASP A 8 -4.28 -2.42 10.66
N HIS A 9 -4.15 -3.64 11.17
CA HIS A 9 -3.80 -4.80 10.34
C HIS A 9 -4.88 -5.12 9.29
N GLN A 10 -6.16 -5.01 9.64
CA GLN A 10 -7.27 -5.29 8.72
C GLN A 10 -7.34 -4.24 7.62
N PHE A 11 -7.16 -2.98 7.98
CA PHE A 11 -7.10 -1.86 7.04
C PHE A 11 -5.91 -2.00 6.09
N ALA A 12 -4.72 -2.32 6.61
CA ALA A 12 -3.52 -2.54 5.82
C ALA A 12 -3.67 -3.71 4.85
N GLN A 13 -4.25 -4.83 5.29
CA GLN A 13 -4.53 -5.97 4.42
C GLN A 13 -5.49 -5.59 3.30
N LYS A 14 -6.61 -4.94 3.64
CA LYS A 14 -7.62 -4.52 2.65
C LYS A 14 -7.06 -3.51 1.65
N ALA A 15 -6.20 -2.61 2.10
CA ALA A 15 -5.50 -1.68 1.21
C ALA A 15 -4.61 -2.42 0.20
N ARG A 16 -3.87 -3.45 0.63
CA ARG A 16 -3.05 -4.29 -0.28
C ARG A 16 -3.91 -5.06 -1.28
N GLU A 17 -5.08 -5.55 -0.88
CA GLU A 17 -6.04 -6.20 -1.77
C GLU A 17 -6.54 -5.23 -2.85
N TYR A 18 -6.89 -4.00 -2.48
CA TYR A 18 -7.30 -2.97 -3.46
C TYR A 18 -6.17 -2.57 -4.41
N LEU A 19 -4.93 -2.44 -3.94
CA LEU A 19 -3.78 -2.16 -4.81
C LEU A 19 -3.59 -3.24 -5.87
N ARG A 20 -3.77 -4.52 -5.49
CA ARG A 20 -3.68 -5.65 -6.43
C ARG A 20 -4.82 -5.65 -7.44
N GLN A 21 -6.06 -5.42 -7.00
CA GLN A 21 -7.21 -5.32 -7.91
C GLN A 21 -7.03 -4.22 -8.94
N LEU A 22 -6.46 -3.08 -8.53
CA LEU A 22 -6.12 -2.00 -9.45
C LEU A 22 -5.07 -2.49 -10.46
N GLU A 23 -3.96 -3.09 -10.01
CA GLU A 23 -2.94 -3.65 -10.91
C GLU A 23 -3.56 -4.56 -11.98
N GLU A 24 -4.40 -5.51 -11.57
CA GLU A 24 -5.09 -6.45 -12.47
C GLU A 24 -6.00 -5.76 -13.50
N ILE A 25 -6.78 -4.76 -13.09
CA ILE A 25 -7.66 -3.99 -14.00
C ILE A 25 -6.83 -3.28 -15.06
N PHE A 26 -5.73 -2.63 -14.65
CA PHE A 26 -4.91 -1.85 -15.57
C PHE A 26 -4.07 -2.71 -16.52
N GLU A 27 -3.63 -3.90 -16.06
CA GLU A 27 -3.01 -4.89 -16.94
C GLU A 27 -4.01 -5.41 -17.98
N ALA A 28 -5.23 -5.74 -17.57
CA ALA A 28 -6.29 -6.22 -18.48
C ALA A 28 -6.68 -5.17 -19.53
N GLU A 29 -6.66 -3.89 -19.18
CA GLU A 29 -7.00 -2.79 -20.08
C GLU A 29 -5.86 -2.38 -21.04
N GLN A 30 -4.69 -3.04 -21.01
CA GLN A 30 -3.51 -2.75 -21.86
C GLN A 30 -3.19 -1.25 -21.99
N ARG A 31 -3.42 -0.45 -20.93
CA ARG A 31 -3.21 0.99 -21.01
C ARG A 31 -1.72 1.30 -21.11
N HIS A 32 -1.34 2.06 -22.14
CA HIS A 32 0.04 2.47 -22.45
C HIS A 32 0.80 3.25 -21.35
N ASN A 33 0.16 3.57 -20.21
CA ASN A 33 0.79 4.24 -19.04
C ASN A 33 0.99 3.30 -17.83
N SER A 34 1.12 1.99 -18.04
CA SER A 34 1.26 0.99 -16.97
C SER A 34 2.45 1.24 -16.03
N GLN A 35 3.54 1.86 -16.52
CA GLN A 35 4.75 2.04 -15.71
C GLN A 35 4.59 3.07 -14.59
N GLU A 36 3.98 4.22 -14.86
CA GLU A 36 3.76 5.27 -13.84
C GLU A 36 2.80 4.76 -12.76
N LEU A 37 1.72 4.11 -13.17
CA LEU A 37 0.78 3.49 -12.25
C LEU A 37 1.45 2.42 -11.39
N ARG A 38 2.25 1.53 -12.00
CA ARG A 38 2.97 0.49 -11.26
C ARG A 38 3.90 1.10 -10.21
N ASN A 39 4.57 2.20 -10.53
CA ASN A 39 5.40 2.93 -9.57
C ASN A 39 4.56 3.50 -8.41
N VAL A 40 3.36 4.03 -8.69
CA VAL A 40 2.44 4.51 -7.65
C VAL A 40 1.96 3.36 -6.75
N LEU A 41 1.52 2.25 -7.34
CA LEU A 41 1.06 1.07 -6.58
C LEU A 41 2.18 0.50 -5.70
N LEU A 42 3.40 0.44 -6.23
CA LEU A 42 4.58 0.01 -5.49
C LEU A 42 4.90 0.96 -4.32
N TYR A 43 4.84 2.27 -4.55
CA TYR A 43 5.08 3.28 -3.51
C TYR A 43 4.06 3.14 -2.37
N LEU A 44 2.78 2.99 -2.69
CA LEU A 44 1.71 2.78 -1.69
C LEU A 44 1.91 1.49 -0.90
N ASN A 45 2.30 0.39 -1.56
CA ASN A 45 2.59 -0.87 -0.89
C ASN A 45 3.81 -0.76 0.07
N ASN A 46 4.84 -0.02 -0.34
CA ASN A 46 6.01 0.25 0.50
C ASN A 46 5.66 1.12 1.70
N LEU A 47 4.75 2.09 1.54
CA LEU A 47 4.26 2.91 2.63
C LEU A 47 3.52 2.06 3.68
N ILE A 48 2.60 1.18 3.24
CA ILE A 48 1.90 0.24 4.14
C ILE A 48 2.89 -0.67 4.87
N THR A 49 3.91 -1.16 4.15
CA THR A 49 4.96 -2.03 4.72
C THR A 49 5.80 -1.29 5.75
N THR A 50 6.18 -0.04 5.48
CA THR A 50 6.91 0.79 6.43
C THR A 50 6.11 1.04 7.70
N HIS A 51 4.80 1.28 7.55
CA HIS A 51 3.89 1.46 8.68
C HIS A 51 3.74 0.20 9.52
N TYR A 52 3.69 -0.98 8.89
CA TYR A 52 3.70 -2.27 9.58
C TYR A 52 4.99 -2.48 10.37
N VAL A 53 6.15 -2.28 9.74
CA VAL A 53 7.46 -2.47 10.38
C VAL A 53 7.59 -1.58 11.61
N ARG A 54 7.30 -0.27 11.48
CA ARG A 54 7.36 0.66 12.61
C ARG A 54 6.48 0.24 13.77
N TYR A 55 5.25 -0.21 13.50
CA TYR A 55 4.34 -0.71 14.53
C TYR A 55 4.87 -1.95 15.26
N HIS A 56 5.66 -2.80 14.60
CA HIS A 56 6.24 -4.01 15.20
C HIS A 56 7.66 -3.78 15.77
N GLU A 57 8.28 -2.64 15.47
CA GLU A 57 9.57 -2.20 16.01
C GLU A 57 9.43 -1.37 17.29
N GLU A 58 8.24 -0.85 17.60
CA GLU A 58 7.93 -0.28 18.92
C GLU A 58 8.02 -1.40 19.96
N PRO A 59 9.06 -1.43 20.84
CA PRO A 59 9.09 -2.38 21.94
C PRO A 59 7.95 -2.04 22.88
N ASP A 60 7.24 -3.05 23.36
CA ASP A 60 6.27 -2.90 24.46
C ASP A 60 6.93 -2.12 25.62
N GLU A 61 6.56 -0.86 25.83
CA GLU A 61 6.92 -0.06 27.01
C GLU A 61 6.26 -0.61 28.28
#